data_AF-A0AAV8FMT2-F1
#
_entry.id   AF-A0AAV8FMT2-F1
#
_cell.length_a   1.000
_cell.length_b   1.000
_cell.length_c   1.000
_cell.angle_alpha   90.00
_cell.angle_beta   90.00
_cell.angle_gamma   90.00
#
_symmetry.space_group_name_H-M   'P 1'
#
loop_
_entity.id
_entity.type
_entity.pdbx_description
1 polymer ?
#
loop_
_entity_poly.entity_id
_entity_poly.type
_entity_poly.pdbx_seq_one_letter_code
_entity_poly.pdbx_strand_id
1 'polypeptide(L)'
;MFGQSATFLIGPVVSKHFYTAPESELGKEMYKLLIVALFGPNLNTEAAIQLVLKGTRPKMLKCYVPQILTEAQDYFSKWQDCGTVDLVHEFERLITLAIARCLLGRDVREILNERIPALLRDLSGGILPISVLFPYLPIPAHNRRDKARDNLLYIIMNSRKNSPQPEEDFLQTLLEDGDDINSEQISAFILSVLFVGKHTTASTAVWTGAYLLQHKTYFSKVFEEQKELFGRHGLDRF
;
A
#
# COMPACT_ATOMS: atom_id res chain seq x y z
N MET A 1 27.43 9.02 5.86
CA MET A 1 27.10 9.15 4.41
C MET A 1 26.90 10.62 4.12
N PHE A 2 27.46 11.19 3.05
CA PHE A 2 27.36 12.64 2.73
C PHE A 2 27.79 13.59 3.86
N GLY A 3 28.89 13.28 4.56
CA GLY A 3 29.40 14.10 5.67
C GLY A 3 28.68 13.92 7.01
N GLN A 4 27.59 13.13 7.06
CA GLN A 4 26.94 12.77 8.32
C GLN A 4 27.56 11.50 8.92
N SER A 5 27.82 11.55 10.23
CA SER A 5 28.17 10.38 11.04
C SER A 5 26.93 9.49 11.22
N ALA A 6 27.06 8.21 10.93
CA ALA A 6 26.01 7.22 11.12
C ALA A 6 26.45 6.20 12.17
N THR A 7 25.63 6.00 13.20
CA THR A 7 25.86 5.01 14.26
C THR A 7 24.86 3.86 14.09
N PHE A 8 25.37 2.64 13.96
CA PHE A 8 24.53 1.45 13.85
C PHE A 8 24.25 0.87 15.24
N LEU A 9 22.97 0.79 15.60
CA LEU A 9 22.51 0.16 16.83
C LEU A 9 22.02 -1.27 16.50
N ILE A 10 22.81 -2.29 16.83
CA ILE A 10 22.54 -3.68 16.49
C ILE A 10 22.22 -4.49 17.74
N GLY A 11 21.12 -5.24 17.71
CA GLY A 11 20.72 -6.17 18.76
C GLY A 11 19.61 -5.64 19.69
N PRO A 12 18.91 -6.55 20.39
CA PRO A 12 17.65 -6.24 21.08
C PRO A 12 17.80 -5.21 22.21
N VAL A 13 18.97 -5.15 22.86
CA VAL A 13 19.24 -4.21 23.96
C VAL A 13 19.13 -2.76 23.50
N VAL A 14 19.71 -2.45 22.34
CA VAL A 14 19.73 -1.09 21.79
C VAL A 14 18.49 -0.78 20.93
N SER A 15 17.84 -1.81 20.37
CA SER A 15 16.61 -1.64 19.61
C SER A 15 15.48 -1.00 20.44
N LYS A 16 15.33 -1.39 21.71
CA LYS A 16 14.30 -0.80 22.57
C LYS A 16 14.45 0.72 22.65
N HIS A 17 15.67 1.19 22.93
CA HIS A 17 15.95 2.62 22.99
C HIS A 17 15.67 3.30 21.64
N PHE A 18 16.11 2.71 20.51
CA PHE A 18 15.85 3.25 19.19
C PHE A 18 14.35 3.47 18.89
N TYR A 19 13.48 2.55 19.28
CA TYR A 19 12.04 2.64 19.02
C TYR A 19 11.26 3.50 20.03
N THR A 20 11.77 3.71 21.25
CA THR A 20 11.04 4.42 22.32
C THR A 20 11.67 5.74 22.72
N ALA A 21 12.83 6.10 22.19
CA ALA A 21 13.49 7.37 22.51
C ALA A 21 12.60 8.57 22.12
N PRO A 22 12.59 9.65 22.91
CA PRO A 22 11.86 10.86 22.58
C PRO A 22 12.46 11.56 21.35
N GLU A 23 11.67 12.39 20.65
CA GLU A 23 12.15 13.14 19.47
C GLU A 23 13.29 14.12 19.79
N SER A 24 13.46 14.49 21.06
CA SER A 24 14.60 15.29 21.55
C SER A 24 15.94 14.54 21.46
N GLU A 25 15.91 13.21 21.47
CA GLU A 25 17.09 12.35 21.35
C GLU A 25 17.23 11.80 19.92
N LEU A 26 16.14 11.27 19.36
CA LEU A 26 16.08 10.73 18.00
C LEU A 26 15.02 11.45 17.17
N GLY A 27 15.43 12.51 16.47
CA GLY A 27 14.57 13.27 15.58
C GLY A 27 14.15 12.49 14.32
N LYS A 28 12.95 12.80 13.80
CA LYS A 28 12.37 12.15 12.62
C LYS A 28 12.38 13.03 11.37
N GLU A 29 13.06 14.17 11.42
CA GLU A 29 12.94 15.24 10.42
C GLU A 29 13.29 14.82 8.99
N MET A 30 14.37 14.04 8.82
CA MET A 30 14.76 13.52 7.50
C MET A 30 13.66 12.63 6.89
N TYR A 31 13.00 11.81 7.72
CA TYR A 31 11.89 10.96 7.28
C TYR A 31 10.64 11.80 6.97
N LYS A 32 10.29 12.76 7.84
CA LYS A 32 9.15 13.66 7.64
C LYS A 32 9.26 14.42 6.30
N LEU A 33 10.44 14.94 5.96
CA LEU A 33 10.67 15.65 4.70
C LEU A 33 10.45 14.77 3.46
N LEU A 34 10.94 13.53 3.48
CA LEU A 34 10.74 12.59 2.36
C LEU A 34 9.26 12.22 2.21
N ILE A 35 8.58 11.96 3.33
CA ILE A 35 7.15 11.62 3.36
C ILE A 35 6.30 12.77 2.80
N VAL A 36 6.57 14.01 3.23
CA VAL A 36 5.88 15.20 2.73
C VAL A 36 6.13 15.41 1.23
N ALA A 37 7.35 15.17 0.75
CA ALA A 37 7.63 15.27 -0.67
C ALA A 37 6.88 14.23 -1.52
N LEU A 38 6.67 13.03 -0.97
CA LEU A 38 5.96 11.94 -1.66
C LEU A 38 4.45 12.11 -1.67
N PHE A 39 3.86 12.48 -0.53
CA PHE A 39 2.40 12.42 -0.33
C PHE A 39 1.76 13.80 -0.17
N GLY A 40 2.58 14.86 -0.09
CA GLY A 40 2.13 16.24 0.00
C GLY A 40 2.16 16.77 1.44
N PRO A 41 2.10 18.11 1.60
CA PRO A 41 2.13 18.77 2.91
C PRO A 41 0.89 18.48 3.76
N ASN A 42 -0.18 18.02 3.13
CA ASN A 42 -1.44 17.71 3.80
C ASN A 42 -1.41 16.36 4.54
N LEU A 43 -0.36 15.54 4.40
CA LEU A 43 -0.26 14.30 5.16
C LEU A 43 0.16 14.59 6.61
N ASN A 44 -0.82 14.67 7.51
CA ASN A 44 -0.57 14.71 8.96
C ASN A 44 -0.36 13.28 9.47
N THR A 45 0.80 13.01 10.10
CA THR A 45 1.20 11.65 10.49
C THR A 45 0.36 11.11 11.66
N GLU A 46 0.00 11.97 12.61
CA GLU A 46 -0.86 11.64 13.74
C GLU A 46 -2.29 11.32 13.27
N ALA A 47 -2.84 12.14 12.37
CA ALA A 47 -4.13 11.87 11.75
C ALA A 47 -4.09 10.57 10.92
N ALA A 48 -3.01 10.34 10.17
CA ALA A 48 -2.82 9.11 9.40
C ALA A 48 -2.86 7.85 10.29
N ILE A 49 -2.26 7.89 11.49
CA ILE A 49 -2.34 6.76 12.44
C ILE A 49 -3.79 6.48 12.83
N GLN A 50 -4.59 7.51 13.12
CA GLN A 50 -6.01 7.33 13.45
C GLN A 50 -6.80 6.74 12.28
N LEU A 51 -6.51 7.18 11.05
CA LEU A 51 -7.12 6.64 9.85
C LEU A 51 -6.76 5.15 9.66
N VAL A 52 -5.49 4.76 9.83
CA VAL A 52 -5.08 3.33 9.79
C VAL A 52 -5.88 2.52 10.82
N LEU A 53 -5.95 2.97 12.06
CA LEU A 53 -6.65 2.26 13.13
C LEU A 53 -8.14 2.08 12.82
N LYS A 54 -8.79 3.07 12.18
CA LYS A 54 -10.17 2.94 11.71
C LYS A 54 -10.30 1.90 10.58
N GLY A 55 -9.37 1.90 9.63
CA GLY A 55 -9.38 1.00 8.47
C GLY A 55 -9.01 -0.44 8.76
N THR A 56 -8.27 -0.68 9.84
CA THR A 56 -7.86 -2.03 10.24
C THR A 56 -8.75 -2.63 11.33
N ARG A 57 -9.93 -2.06 11.59
CA ARG A 57 -10.89 -2.66 12.53
C ARG A 57 -11.34 -4.03 12.02
N PRO A 58 -11.61 -5.01 12.91
CA PRO A 58 -12.02 -6.36 12.50
C PRO A 58 -13.21 -6.40 11.53
N LYS A 59 -14.18 -5.48 11.68
CA LYS A 59 -15.31 -5.34 10.75
C LYS A 59 -14.82 -5.02 9.33
N MET A 60 -13.92 -4.05 9.19
CA MET A 60 -13.36 -3.61 7.91
C MET A 60 -12.52 -4.73 7.26
N LEU A 61 -11.67 -5.39 8.05
CA LEU A 61 -10.83 -6.48 7.55
C LEU A 61 -11.67 -7.62 6.97
N LYS A 62 -12.80 -7.96 7.58
CA LYS A 62 -13.74 -8.95 7.04
C LYS A 62 -14.34 -8.53 5.71
N CYS A 63 -14.65 -7.25 5.52
CA CYS A 63 -15.16 -6.72 4.26
C CYS A 63 -14.14 -6.77 3.12
N TYR A 64 -12.83 -6.76 3.43
CA TYR A 64 -11.77 -6.82 2.42
C TYR A 64 -11.53 -8.23 1.87
N VAL A 65 -11.74 -9.28 2.67
CA VAL A 65 -11.49 -10.68 2.27
C VAL A 65 -12.17 -11.06 0.94
N PRO A 66 -13.50 -10.88 0.76
CA PRO A 66 -14.14 -11.25 -0.49
C PRO A 66 -13.63 -10.41 -1.67
N GLN A 67 -13.27 -9.14 -1.43
CA GLN A 67 -12.73 -8.27 -2.48
C GLN A 67 -11.36 -8.73 -2.95
N ILE A 68 -10.47 -9.09 -2.02
CA ILE A 68 -9.14 -9.63 -2.34
C ILE A 68 -9.28 -10.95 -3.10
N LEU A 69 -10.21 -11.80 -2.68
CA LEU A 69 -10.49 -13.07 -3.36
C LEU A 69 -10.97 -12.85 -4.80
N THR A 70 -11.93 -11.95 -5.01
CA THR A 70 -12.41 -11.61 -6.36
C THR A 70 -11.28 -11.10 -7.25
N GLU A 71 -10.46 -10.15 -6.76
CA GLU A 71 -9.34 -9.64 -7.56
C GLU A 71 -8.31 -10.73 -7.88
N ALA A 72 -8.01 -11.64 -6.94
CA ALA A 72 -7.11 -12.76 -7.18
C ALA A 72 -7.66 -13.74 -8.24
N GLN A 73 -8.93 -14.11 -8.13
CA GLN A 73 -9.60 -14.99 -9.09
C GLN A 73 -9.67 -14.36 -10.49
N ASP A 74 -10.10 -13.10 -10.59
CA ASP A 74 -10.16 -12.35 -11.84
C ASP A 74 -8.78 -12.20 -12.47
N TYR A 75 -7.74 -12.01 -11.65
CA TYR A 75 -6.38 -11.87 -12.12
C TYR A 75 -5.84 -13.19 -12.69
N PHE A 76 -5.94 -14.28 -11.93
CA PHE A 76 -5.41 -15.58 -12.33
C PHE A 76 -6.29 -16.32 -13.35
N SER A 77 -7.57 -15.96 -13.52
CA SER A 77 -8.45 -16.54 -14.57
C SER A 77 -7.94 -16.30 -16.00
N LYS A 78 -7.06 -15.30 -16.18
CA LYS A 78 -6.44 -14.95 -17.45
C LYS A 78 -5.23 -15.81 -17.77
N TRP A 79 -4.73 -16.58 -16.81
CA TRP A 79 -3.60 -17.48 -17.02
C TRP A 79 -4.04 -18.69 -17.84
N GLN A 80 -3.11 -19.19 -18.65
CA GLN A 80 -3.26 -20.46 -19.36
C GLN A 80 -2.93 -21.62 -18.42
N ASP A 81 -3.26 -22.85 -18.83
CA ASP A 81 -3.02 -24.06 -18.02
C ASP A 81 -1.55 -24.28 -17.65
N CYS A 82 -0.62 -23.80 -18.49
CA CYS A 82 0.82 -23.86 -18.22
C CYS A 82 1.55 -22.66 -18.82
N GLY A 83 2.68 -22.29 -18.22
CA GLY A 83 3.50 -21.17 -18.67
C GLY A 83 4.64 -20.84 -17.72
N THR A 84 5.35 -19.76 -18.03
CA THR A 84 6.37 -19.16 -17.17
C THR A 84 6.01 -17.70 -16.96
N VAL A 85 6.05 -17.24 -15.72
CA VAL A 85 5.72 -15.87 -15.32
C VAL A 85 6.82 -15.29 -14.46
N ASP A 86 6.91 -13.96 -14.44
CA ASP A 86 7.74 -13.24 -13.47
C ASP A 86 6.91 -12.99 -12.20
N LEU A 87 7.19 -13.73 -11.13
CA LEU A 87 6.46 -13.60 -9.87
C LEU A 87 6.50 -12.17 -9.31
N VAL A 88 7.59 -11.43 -9.51
CA VAL A 88 7.68 -10.03 -9.05
C VAL A 88 6.65 -9.19 -9.78
N HIS A 89 6.62 -9.30 -11.11
CA HIS A 89 5.67 -8.57 -11.93
C HIS A 89 4.21 -8.93 -11.59
N GLU A 90 3.90 -10.22 -11.48
CA GLU A 90 2.55 -10.70 -11.24
C GLU A 90 2.02 -10.27 -9.85
N PHE A 91 2.82 -10.44 -8.79
CA PHE A 91 2.40 -10.06 -7.44
C PHE A 91 2.33 -8.56 -7.25
N GLU A 92 3.25 -7.76 -7.82
CA GLU A 92 3.12 -6.29 -7.75
C GLU A 92 1.81 -5.81 -8.37
N ARG A 93 1.41 -6.38 -9.50
CA ARG A 93 0.19 -6.01 -10.20
C ARG A 93 -1.06 -6.46 -9.43
N LEU A 94 -1.12 -7.71 -8.99
CA LEU A 94 -2.23 -8.24 -8.20
C LEU A 94 -2.42 -7.45 -6.89
N ILE A 95 -1.35 -7.23 -6.14
CA ILE A 95 -1.42 -6.52 -4.85
C ILE A 95 -1.85 -5.06 -5.04
N THR A 96 -1.39 -4.40 -6.11
CA THR A 96 -1.83 -3.03 -6.42
C THR A 96 -3.34 -2.99 -6.68
N LEU A 97 -3.89 -3.95 -7.42
CA LEU A 97 -5.32 -4.06 -7.68
C LEU A 97 -6.11 -4.35 -6.40
N ALA A 98 -5.65 -5.30 -5.59
CA ALA A 98 -6.29 -5.68 -4.34
C ALA A 98 -6.34 -4.52 -3.33
N ILE A 99 -5.20 -3.82 -3.10
CA ILE A 99 -5.15 -2.68 -2.18
C ILE A 99 -6.07 -1.57 -2.65
N ALA A 100 -6.04 -1.25 -3.94
CA ALA A 100 -6.86 -0.19 -4.47
C ALA A 100 -8.35 -0.55 -4.43
N ARG A 101 -8.71 -1.82 -4.65
CA ARG A 101 -10.08 -2.30 -4.46
C ARG A 101 -10.54 -2.11 -3.01
N CYS A 102 -9.73 -2.52 -2.04
CA CYS A 102 -10.08 -2.42 -0.61
C CYS A 102 -10.17 -0.98 -0.09
N LEU A 103 -9.27 -0.10 -0.55
CA LEU A 103 -9.18 1.27 -0.03
C LEU A 103 -10.04 2.27 -0.80
N LEU A 104 -10.21 2.05 -2.11
CA LEU A 104 -10.80 3.02 -3.03
C LEU A 104 -12.08 2.51 -3.72
N GLY A 105 -12.54 1.29 -3.45
CA GLY A 105 -13.78 0.76 -4.03
C GLY A 105 -13.68 0.49 -5.54
N ARG A 106 -14.81 0.12 -6.18
CA ARG A 106 -14.80 -0.20 -7.63
C ARG A 106 -14.41 0.98 -8.50
N ASP A 107 -14.91 2.17 -8.17
CA ASP A 107 -14.82 3.34 -9.05
C ASP A 107 -13.38 3.69 -9.41
N VAL A 108 -12.50 3.71 -8.40
CA VAL A 108 -11.08 3.96 -8.67
C VAL A 108 -10.39 2.72 -9.22
N ARG A 109 -10.81 1.51 -8.82
CA ARG A 109 -10.27 0.26 -9.40
C ARG A 109 -10.42 0.19 -10.90
N GLU A 110 -11.56 0.60 -11.45
CA GLU A 110 -11.78 0.62 -12.89
C GLU A 110 -10.89 1.66 -13.59
N ILE A 111 -10.72 2.83 -12.97
CA ILE A 111 -9.82 3.89 -13.46
C ILE A 111 -8.33 3.48 -13.37
N LEU A 112 -7.97 2.58 -12.44
CA LEU A 112 -6.59 2.09 -12.31
C LEU A 112 -6.09 1.44 -13.60
N ASN A 113 -6.94 0.80 -14.40
CA ASN A 113 -6.43 -0.08 -15.45
C ASN A 113 -5.63 0.61 -16.56
N GLU A 114 -5.80 1.92 -16.79
CA GLU A 114 -5.15 2.61 -17.90
C GLU A 114 -4.07 3.61 -17.49
N ARG A 115 -4.32 4.44 -16.46
CA ARG A 115 -3.44 5.60 -16.14
C ARG A 115 -2.67 5.48 -14.85
N ILE A 116 -3.23 4.80 -13.84
CA ILE A 116 -2.67 4.80 -12.50
C ILE A 116 -1.34 4.01 -12.39
N PRO A 117 -1.11 2.88 -13.09
CA PRO A 117 0.18 2.18 -13.07
C PRO A 117 1.34 3.07 -13.53
N ALA A 118 1.12 3.92 -14.53
CA ALA A 118 2.13 4.87 -14.99
C ALA A 118 2.41 5.94 -13.92
N LEU A 119 1.36 6.50 -13.31
CA LEU A 119 1.50 7.49 -12.23
C LEU A 119 2.17 6.89 -10.99
N LEU A 120 1.81 5.66 -10.58
CA LEU A 120 2.44 4.96 -9.47
C LEU A 120 3.91 4.64 -9.74
N ARG A 121 4.25 4.34 -11.00
CA ARG A 121 5.65 4.16 -11.42
C ARG A 121 6.42 5.48 -11.36
N ASP A 122 5.86 6.59 -11.85
CA ASP A 122 6.49 7.91 -11.77
C ASP A 122 6.66 8.38 -10.31
N LEU A 123 5.67 8.10 -9.46
CA LEU A 123 5.75 8.34 -8.02
C LEU A 123 6.88 7.52 -7.38
N SER A 124 6.99 6.23 -7.73
CA SER A 124 8.04 5.33 -7.20
C SER A 124 9.43 5.71 -7.71
N GLY A 125 9.54 6.09 -9.00
CA GLY A 125 10.78 6.54 -9.63
C GLY A 125 11.30 7.88 -9.10
N GLY A 126 10.49 8.58 -8.30
CA GLY A 126 10.84 9.77 -7.55
C GLY A 126 11.62 9.53 -6.26
N ILE A 127 11.76 8.27 -5.82
CA ILE A 127 12.51 7.90 -4.62
C ILE A 127 13.90 7.42 -5.05
N LEU A 128 14.81 8.36 -5.20
CA LEU A 128 16.21 8.08 -5.45
C LEU A 128 16.99 8.11 -4.12
N PRO A 129 18.17 7.49 -4.02
CA PRO A 129 19.01 7.62 -2.82
C PRO A 129 19.29 9.08 -2.42
N ILE A 130 19.40 9.98 -3.41
CA ILE A 130 19.60 11.42 -3.18
C ILE A 130 18.35 12.10 -2.60
N SER A 131 17.16 11.55 -2.84
CA SER A 131 15.88 12.10 -2.37
C SER A 131 15.74 12.05 -0.85
N VAL A 132 16.46 11.14 -0.18
CA VAL A 132 16.49 11.06 1.29
C VAL A 132 17.09 12.33 1.91
N LEU A 133 18.09 12.92 1.25
CA LEU A 133 18.76 14.13 1.73
C LEU A 133 18.20 15.40 1.10
N PHE A 134 17.83 15.34 -0.18
CA PHE A 134 17.38 16.49 -0.96
C PHE A 134 16.07 16.16 -1.69
N PRO A 135 14.95 16.00 -0.97
CA PRO A 135 13.69 15.55 -1.55
C PRO A 135 13.07 16.53 -2.57
N TYR A 136 13.50 17.80 -2.57
CA TYR A 136 13.02 18.87 -3.45
C TYR A 136 14.05 19.32 -4.51
N LEU A 137 15.10 18.53 -4.74
CA LEU A 137 16.10 18.85 -5.77
C LEU A 137 15.40 19.01 -7.15
N PRO A 138 15.72 20.04 -7.96
CA PRO A 138 15.02 20.30 -9.23
C PRO A 138 15.49 19.35 -10.35
N ILE A 139 15.33 18.04 -10.14
CA ILE A 139 15.70 16.99 -11.09
C ILE A 139 14.45 16.43 -11.80
N PRO A 140 14.59 15.89 -13.02
CA PRO A 140 13.46 15.33 -13.77
C PRO A 140 12.67 14.27 -13.00
N ALA A 141 13.33 13.47 -12.15
CA ALA A 141 12.68 12.44 -11.35
C ALA A 141 11.71 13.04 -10.31
N HIS A 142 12.12 14.07 -9.56
CA HIS A 142 11.24 14.74 -8.59
C HIS A 142 10.12 15.49 -9.28
N ASN A 143 10.39 16.14 -10.42
CA ASN A 143 9.33 16.81 -11.19
C ASN A 143 8.26 15.83 -11.69
N ARG A 144 8.65 14.64 -12.15
CA ARG A 144 7.69 13.58 -12.53
C ARG A 144 6.93 13.05 -11.33
N ARG A 145 7.61 12.81 -10.22
CA ARG A 145 7.01 12.39 -8.94
C ARG A 145 5.93 13.36 -8.48
N ASP A 146 6.24 14.65 -8.43
CA ASP A 146 5.33 15.67 -7.92
C ASP A 146 4.09 15.81 -8.82
N LYS A 147 4.28 15.81 -10.15
CA LYS A 147 3.16 15.75 -11.11
C LYS A 147 2.33 14.48 -10.94
N ALA A 148 2.96 13.33 -10.72
CA ALA A 148 2.26 12.08 -10.53
C ALA A 148 1.43 12.09 -9.23
N ARG A 149 2.01 12.58 -8.13
CA ARG A 149 1.31 12.80 -6.86
C ARG A 149 0.07 13.65 -7.05
N ASP A 150 0.22 14.82 -7.66
CA ASP A 150 -0.90 15.77 -7.81
C ASP A 150 -2.02 15.19 -8.69
N ASN A 151 -1.67 14.46 -9.76
CA ASN A 151 -2.64 13.75 -10.58
C ASN A 151 -3.35 12.62 -9.82
N LEU A 152 -2.63 11.84 -9.01
CA LEU A 152 -3.23 10.76 -8.21
C LEU A 152 -4.20 11.33 -7.17
N LEU A 153 -3.81 12.39 -6.46
CA LEU A 153 -4.69 13.08 -5.51
C LEU A 153 -5.95 13.60 -6.21
N TYR A 154 -5.79 14.23 -7.37
CA TYR A 154 -6.93 14.71 -8.17
C TYR A 154 -7.88 13.57 -8.57
N ILE A 155 -7.34 12.43 -9.01
CA ILE A 155 -8.15 11.25 -9.38
C ILE A 155 -8.92 10.72 -8.17
N ILE A 156 -8.26 10.55 -7.02
CA ILE A 156 -8.88 10.04 -5.78
C ILE A 156 -9.98 10.98 -5.29
N MET A 157 -9.76 12.30 -5.34
CA MET A 157 -10.75 13.28 -4.92
C MET A 157 -11.96 13.34 -5.84
N ASN A 158 -11.75 13.24 -7.16
CA ASN A 158 -12.83 13.38 -8.13
C ASN A 158 -13.63 12.12 -8.40
N SER A 159 -13.03 10.94 -8.23
CA SER A 159 -13.79 9.69 -8.31
C SER A 159 -14.92 9.69 -7.29
N ARG A 160 -14.70 10.28 -6.11
CA ARG A 160 -15.72 10.36 -5.05
C ARG A 160 -16.77 11.42 -5.26
N LYS A 161 -16.40 12.60 -5.77
CA LYS A 161 -17.39 13.66 -6.05
C LYS A 161 -18.42 13.26 -7.11
N ASN A 162 -18.04 12.35 -8.02
CA ASN A 162 -18.85 11.98 -9.18
C ASN A 162 -19.46 10.58 -9.08
N SER A 163 -19.30 9.88 -7.95
CA SER A 163 -19.87 8.54 -7.77
C SER A 163 -21.36 8.63 -7.39
N PRO A 164 -22.28 8.08 -8.21
CA PRO A 164 -23.73 8.13 -7.96
C PRO A 164 -24.20 7.18 -6.84
N GLN A 165 -23.38 6.19 -6.47
CA GLN A 165 -23.62 5.27 -5.35
C GLN A 165 -22.31 5.00 -4.63
N PRO A 166 -22.04 5.64 -3.48
CA PRO A 166 -20.85 5.32 -2.70
C PRO A 166 -20.95 3.88 -2.20
N GLU A 167 -20.00 3.03 -2.55
CA GLU A 167 -19.82 1.75 -1.86
C GLU A 167 -19.43 2.00 -0.40
N GLU A 168 -19.85 1.13 0.53
CA GLU A 168 -19.29 1.09 1.89
C GLU A 168 -17.84 0.58 1.84
N ASP A 169 -16.95 1.40 1.30
CA ASP A 169 -15.52 1.18 1.30
C ASP A 169 -14.83 2.06 2.34
N PHE A 170 -13.53 1.87 2.47
CA PHE A 170 -12.77 2.53 3.51
C PHE A 170 -12.77 4.05 3.35
N LEU A 171 -12.63 4.55 2.12
CA LEU A 171 -12.68 5.97 1.83
C LEU A 171 -14.06 6.55 2.17
N GLN A 172 -15.15 5.85 1.88
CA GLN A 172 -16.49 6.29 2.31
C GLN A 172 -16.61 6.34 3.84
N THR A 173 -16.14 5.30 4.54
CA THR A 173 -16.12 5.26 6.01
C THR A 173 -15.32 6.43 6.59
N LEU A 174 -14.19 6.79 5.97
CA LEU A 174 -13.36 7.90 6.43
C LEU A 174 -13.99 9.27 6.19
N LEU A 175 -14.74 9.43 5.10
CA LEU A 175 -15.45 10.66 4.78
C LEU A 175 -16.66 10.89 5.70
N GLU A 176 -17.38 9.82 6.06
CA GLU A 176 -18.55 9.89 6.95
C GLU A 176 -18.18 10.07 8.42
N ASP A 177 -17.09 9.44 8.89
CA ASP A 177 -16.57 9.58 10.26
C ASP A 177 -15.79 10.91 10.48
N GLY A 178 -15.75 11.79 9.48
CA GLY A 178 -14.76 12.86 9.34
C GLY A 178 -15.30 14.27 9.58
N ASP A 179 -15.78 14.59 10.80
CA ASP A 179 -16.07 15.99 11.15
C ASP A 179 -14.79 16.85 11.33
N ASP A 180 -13.62 16.21 11.58
CA ASP A 180 -12.36 16.90 11.90
C ASP A 180 -11.21 16.72 10.87
N ILE A 181 -11.35 15.85 9.85
CA ILE A 181 -10.27 15.54 8.89
C ILE A 181 -10.72 15.92 7.48
N ASN A 182 -9.96 16.80 6.82
CA ASN A 182 -10.35 17.30 5.50
C ASN A 182 -10.12 16.26 4.39
N SER A 183 -10.82 16.44 3.26
CA SER A 183 -10.75 15.50 2.12
C SER A 183 -9.35 15.39 1.48
N GLU A 184 -8.53 16.44 1.60
CA GLU A 184 -7.15 16.46 1.11
C GLU A 184 -6.24 15.56 1.97
N GLN A 185 -6.40 15.59 3.29
CA GLN A 185 -5.72 14.72 4.26
C GLN A 185 -6.07 13.26 4.02
N ILE A 186 -7.36 12.95 3.81
CA ILE A 186 -7.83 11.60 3.51
C ILE A 186 -7.22 11.09 2.19
N SER A 187 -7.20 11.94 1.15
CA SER A 187 -6.64 11.57 -0.15
C SER A 187 -5.12 11.34 -0.08
N ALA A 188 -4.39 12.20 0.64
CA ALA A 188 -2.96 12.04 0.88
C ALA A 188 -2.66 10.78 1.68
N PHE A 189 -3.48 10.48 2.70
CA PHE A 189 -3.36 9.25 3.48
C PHE A 189 -3.55 8.01 2.63
N ILE A 190 -4.62 7.96 1.83
CA ILE A 190 -4.89 6.82 0.94
C ILE A 190 -3.76 6.60 -0.06
N LEU A 191 -3.25 7.69 -0.66
CA LEU A 191 -2.09 7.61 -1.54
C LEU A 191 -0.88 7.00 -0.82
N SER A 192 -0.65 7.39 0.44
CA SER A 192 0.43 6.85 1.26
C SER A 192 0.30 5.35 1.52
N VAL A 193 -0.91 4.87 1.85
CA VAL A 193 -1.17 3.44 2.10
C VAL A 193 -1.03 2.64 0.81
N LEU A 194 -1.57 3.14 -0.31
CA LEU A 194 -1.43 2.51 -1.62
C LEU A 194 0.05 2.36 -2.01
N PHE A 195 0.86 3.38 -1.73
CA PHE A 195 2.27 3.38 -2.05
C PHE A 195 3.10 2.46 -1.15
N VAL A 196 2.92 2.54 0.17
CA VAL A 196 3.73 1.78 1.15
C VAL A 196 3.31 0.31 1.19
N GLY A 197 2.00 0.06 1.12
CA GLY A 197 1.43 -1.29 1.20
C GLY A 197 1.78 -2.16 0.01
N LYS A 198 1.85 -1.60 -1.21
CA LYS A 198 2.10 -2.41 -2.41
C LYS A 198 3.48 -3.08 -2.38
N HIS A 199 4.54 -2.34 -2.05
CA HIS A 199 5.92 -2.81 -2.18
C HIS A 199 6.25 -3.88 -1.15
N THR A 200 5.87 -3.64 0.10
CA THR A 200 6.13 -4.56 1.22
C THR A 200 5.33 -5.86 1.08
N THR A 201 4.05 -5.75 0.72
CA THR A 201 3.17 -6.92 0.53
C THR A 201 3.56 -7.74 -0.69
N ALA A 202 3.84 -7.09 -1.84
CA ALA A 202 4.27 -7.80 -3.04
C ALA A 202 5.60 -8.53 -2.82
N SER A 203 6.59 -7.88 -2.19
CA SER A 203 7.87 -8.52 -1.85
C SER A 203 7.67 -9.74 -0.94
N THR A 204 6.82 -9.62 0.08
CA THR A 204 6.49 -10.73 0.98
C THR A 204 5.82 -11.88 0.22
N ALA A 205 4.89 -11.58 -0.68
CA ALA A 205 4.20 -12.59 -1.50
C ALA A 205 5.16 -13.32 -2.45
N VAL A 206 6.05 -12.58 -3.12
CA VAL A 206 7.09 -13.15 -4.00
C VAL A 206 7.98 -14.13 -3.24
N TRP A 207 8.52 -13.71 -2.09
CA TRP A 207 9.39 -14.58 -1.29
C TRP A 207 8.63 -15.78 -0.73
N THR A 208 7.39 -15.59 -0.28
CA THR A 208 6.53 -16.69 0.17
C THR A 208 6.33 -17.71 -0.94
N GLY A 209 5.98 -17.26 -2.16
CA GLY A 209 5.83 -18.13 -3.32
C GLY A 209 7.14 -18.85 -3.68
N ALA A 210 8.26 -18.13 -3.73
CA ALA A 210 9.57 -18.70 -4.04
C ALA A 210 9.97 -19.80 -3.03
N TYR A 211 9.83 -19.56 -1.72
CA TYR A 211 10.14 -20.55 -0.69
C TYR A 211 9.21 -21.76 -0.74
N LEU A 212 7.91 -21.56 -0.98
CA LEU A 212 6.97 -22.68 -1.11
C LEU A 212 7.31 -23.55 -2.34
N LEU A 213 7.64 -22.94 -3.47
CA LEU A 213 8.06 -23.66 -4.68
C LEU A 213 9.38 -24.43 -4.48
N GLN A 214 10.32 -23.87 -3.72
CA GLN A 214 11.59 -24.52 -3.39
C GLN A 214 11.41 -25.66 -2.37
N HIS A 215 10.50 -25.51 -1.42
CA HIS A 215 10.29 -26.47 -0.32
C HIS A 215 8.95 -27.21 -0.43
N LYS A 216 8.89 -28.19 -1.34
CA LYS A 216 7.67 -28.98 -1.65
C LYS A 216 6.96 -29.55 -0.42
N THR A 217 7.69 -29.95 0.62
CA THR A 217 7.09 -30.45 1.86
C THR A 217 6.20 -29.41 2.54
N TYR A 218 6.59 -28.14 2.56
CA TYR A 218 5.77 -27.07 3.13
C TYR A 218 4.64 -26.68 2.18
N PHE A 219 4.89 -26.67 0.87
CA PHE A 219 3.84 -26.47 -0.13
C PHE A 219 2.68 -27.46 0.05
N SER A 220 2.98 -28.76 0.15
CA SER A 220 1.95 -29.78 0.36
C SER A 220 1.18 -29.59 1.67
N LYS A 221 1.85 -29.19 2.75
CA LYS A 221 1.18 -28.93 4.04
C LYS A 221 0.20 -27.76 3.97
N VAL A 222 0.61 -26.65 3.37
CA VAL A 222 -0.26 -25.47 3.18
C VAL A 222 -1.46 -25.82 2.28
N PHE A 223 -1.23 -26.60 1.22
CA PHE A 223 -2.30 -27.02 0.32
C PHE A 223 -3.34 -27.92 1.01
N GLU A 224 -2.89 -28.92 1.78
CA GLU A 224 -3.80 -29.79 2.54
C GLU A 224 -4.55 -29.03 3.63
N GLU A 225 -3.90 -28.08 4.32
CA GLU A 225 -4.56 -27.21 5.31
C GLU A 225 -5.69 -26.40 4.66
N GLN A 226 -5.44 -25.78 3.50
CA GLN A 226 -6.48 -25.06 2.77
C GLN A 226 -7.65 -25.98 2.40
N LYS A 227 -7.36 -27.17 1.85
CA LYS A 227 -8.38 -28.16 1.48
C LYS A 227 -9.23 -28.61 2.67
N GLU A 228 -8.60 -28.83 3.83
CA GLU A 228 -9.29 -29.17 5.08
C GLU A 228 -10.22 -28.05 5.54
N LEU A 229 -9.74 -26.80 5.54
CA LEU A 229 -10.51 -25.63 5.97
C LEU A 229 -11.69 -25.35 5.02
N PHE A 230 -11.47 -25.36 3.71
CA PHE A 230 -12.53 -25.18 2.73
C PHE A 230 -13.54 -26.33 2.75
N GLY A 231 -13.10 -27.57 2.98
CA GLY A 231 -13.98 -28.72 3.14
C GLY A 231 -14.88 -28.62 4.39
N ARG A 232 -14.39 -28.02 5.47
CA ARG A 232 -15.17 -27.81 6.72
C ARG A 232 -16.15 -26.65 6.67
N HIS A 233 -15.79 -25.57 5.96
CA HIS A 233 -16.52 -24.30 6.06
C HIS A 233 -17.24 -23.89 4.77
N GLY A 234 -16.99 -24.56 3.64
CA GLY A 234 -17.50 -24.19 2.33
C GLY A 234 -16.81 -22.95 1.75
N LEU A 235 -16.98 -22.72 0.44
CA LEU A 235 -16.54 -21.48 -0.22
C LEU A 235 -17.47 -20.29 0.10
N ASP A 236 -18.71 -20.56 0.53
CA ASP A 236 -19.78 -19.56 0.69
C ASP A 236 -19.72 -18.76 2.01
N ARG A 237 -18.70 -18.98 2.85
CA ARG A 237 -18.54 -18.31 4.15
C ARG A 237 -17.52 -17.16 4.14
N PHE A 238 -16.96 -16.80 2.99
CA PHE A 238 -16.00 -15.73 2.83
C PHE A 238 -16.50 -14.62 1.90
#